data_AF-R7M002-F1
#
_entry.id   AF-R7M002-F1
#
_cell.length_a   1.000
_cell.length_b   1.000
_cell.length_c   1.000
_cell.angle_alpha   90.00
_cell.angle_beta   90.00
_cell.angle_gamma   90.00
#
_symmetry.space_group_name_H-M   'P 1'
#
loop_
_entity.id
_entity.type
_entity.pdbx_description
1 polymer ?
#
loop_
_entity_poly.entity_id
_entity_poly.type
_entity_poly.pdbx_seq_one_letter_code
_entity_poly.pdbx_strand_id
1 'polypeptide(L)'
;MTVLPPVPRLDLVLAKPRNLGVSTAWVYGEMDRTPGRVPLDIRGLENAIRQGNRQGILDRMGNDLERVTVNRYPVLQELKQELTALGAEKALMSGSGPTVFGIFPDRQAAARAAEYLAGRQQDIQLEVAHTVEEA
;
A
#
# COMPACT_ATOMS: atom_id res chain seq x y z
N MET A 1 -2.22 23.16 -8.98
CA MET A 1 -2.46 21.70 -9.02
C MET A 1 -3.93 21.49 -9.39
N THR A 2 -4.23 20.52 -10.27
CA THR A 2 -5.61 20.16 -10.61
C THR A 2 -6.09 19.06 -9.67
N VAL A 3 -7.28 19.22 -9.09
CA VAL A 3 -7.86 18.20 -8.20
C VAL A 3 -8.28 16.98 -9.02
N LEU A 4 -8.00 15.78 -8.50
CA LEU A 4 -8.48 14.53 -9.07
C LEU A 4 -9.85 14.17 -8.50
N PRO A 5 -10.73 13.52 -9.29
CA PRO A 5 -11.98 13.01 -8.75
C PRO A 5 -11.71 11.92 -7.69
N PRO A 6 -12.69 11.61 -6.84
CA PRO A 6 -12.59 10.48 -5.91
C PRO A 6 -12.22 9.19 -6.65
N VAL A 7 -11.41 8.35 -6.00
CA VAL A 7 -11.15 7.01 -6.49
C VAL A 7 -12.38 6.12 -6.26
N PRO A 8 -12.66 5.13 -7.14
CA PRO A 8 -13.69 4.13 -6.87
C PRO A 8 -13.49 3.47 -5.52
N ARG A 9 -14.55 2.90 -4.96
CA ARG A 9 -14.43 2.12 -3.72
C ARG A 9 -13.36 1.04 -3.81
N LEU A 10 -12.41 1.09 -2.89
CA LEU A 10 -11.40 0.08 -2.62
C LEU A 10 -11.56 -0.33 -1.15
N ASP A 11 -11.62 -1.63 -0.86
CA ASP A 11 -11.58 -2.13 0.51
C ASP A 11 -10.14 -2.56 0.82
N LEU A 12 -9.61 -2.14 1.98
CA LEU A 12 -8.21 -2.25 2.33
C LEU A 12 -8.01 -2.89 3.71
N VAL A 13 -6.88 -3.57 3.87
CA VAL A 13 -6.29 -3.87 5.19
C VAL A 13 -5.02 -3.05 5.34
N LEU A 14 -4.93 -2.25 6.40
CA LEU A 14 -3.72 -1.56 6.83
C LEU A 14 -3.01 -2.42 7.87
N ALA A 15 -1.73 -2.69 7.68
CA ALA A 15 -0.87 -3.48 8.57
C ALA A 15 0.38 -2.68 8.91
N LYS A 16 0.60 -2.40 10.20
CA LYS A 16 1.74 -1.62 10.69
C LYS A 16 2.46 -2.36 11.81
N PRO A 17 3.76 -2.67 11.71
CA PRO A 17 4.53 -3.18 12.84
C PRO A 17 4.55 -2.17 13.99
N ARG A 18 4.16 -2.60 15.20
CA ARG A 18 4.00 -1.72 16.37
C ARG A 18 5.30 -1.07 16.83
N ASN A 19 6.38 -1.83 16.75
CA ASN A 19 7.69 -1.44 17.29
C ASN A 19 8.65 -0.92 16.21
N LEU A 20 8.14 -0.55 15.03
CA LEU A 20 8.93 -0.02 13.94
C LEU A 20 8.53 1.43 13.66
N GLY A 21 9.54 2.31 13.66
CA GLY A 21 9.44 3.68 13.15
C GLY A 21 10.46 3.87 12.04
N VAL A 22 10.07 4.58 10.98
CA VAL A 22 10.94 4.87 9.84
C VAL A 22 11.08 6.38 9.70
N SER A 23 12.32 6.88 9.72
CA SER A 23 12.62 8.29 9.52
C SER A 23 12.44 8.65 8.04
N THR A 24 11.49 9.54 7.74
CA THR A 24 11.28 10.05 6.38
C THR A 24 12.57 10.66 5.82
N ALA A 25 13.29 11.47 6.61
CA ALA A 25 14.55 12.09 6.18
C ALA A 25 15.61 11.04 5.78
N TRP A 26 15.70 9.93 6.52
CA TRP A 26 16.60 8.84 6.18
C TRP A 26 16.20 8.16 4.85
N VAL A 27 14.91 7.87 4.65
CA VAL A 27 14.43 7.22 3.41
C VAL A 27 14.73 8.08 2.18
N TYR A 28 14.48 9.38 2.24
CA TYR A 28 14.80 10.28 1.12
C TYR A 28 16.31 10.36 0.87
N GLY A 29 17.12 10.45 1.92
CA GLY A 29 18.58 10.48 1.79
C GLY A 29 19.15 9.20 1.13
N GLU A 30 18.60 8.04 1.47
CA GLU A 30 18.98 6.77 0.82
C GLU A 30 18.42 6.62 -0.60
N MET A 31 17.21 7.13 -0.84
CA MET A 31 16.58 7.14 -2.16
C MET A 31 17.42 7.94 -3.17
N ASP A 32 18.01 9.06 -2.77
CA ASP A 32 18.89 9.86 -3.64
C ASP A 32 20.20 9.15 -3.98
N ARG A 33 20.62 8.20 -3.15
CA ARG A 33 21.79 7.35 -3.37
C ARG A 33 21.48 6.07 -4.14
N THR A 34 20.20 5.73 -4.30
CA THR A 34 19.76 4.49 -4.95
C THR A 34 19.61 4.70 -6.47
N PRO A 35 20.47 4.09 -7.31
CA PRO A 35 20.35 4.18 -8.77
C PRO A 35 19.21 3.30 -9.30
N GLY A 36 18.86 3.47 -10.59
CA GLY A 36 17.93 2.57 -11.26
C GLY A 36 16.46 2.79 -10.90
N ARG A 37 16.05 4.05 -10.71
CA ARG A 37 14.64 4.38 -10.51
C ARG A 37 13.83 4.01 -11.76
N VAL A 38 12.81 3.18 -11.58
CA VAL A 38 11.82 2.90 -12.62
C VAL A 38 10.70 3.93 -12.45
N PRO A 39 10.44 4.79 -13.45
CA PRO A 39 9.37 5.77 -13.35
C PRO A 39 8.01 5.09 -13.18
N LEU A 40 7.21 5.57 -12.23
CA LEU A 40 5.80 5.21 -12.13
C LEU A 40 5.01 5.85 -13.28
N ASP A 41 4.02 5.13 -13.81
CA ASP A 41 3.10 5.64 -14.83
C ASP A 41 2.05 6.57 -14.20
N ILE A 42 2.49 7.76 -13.77
CA ILE A 42 1.64 8.75 -13.10
C ILE A 42 0.51 9.23 -14.02
N ARG A 43 0.79 9.43 -15.31
CA ARG A 43 -0.21 9.87 -16.29
C ARG A 43 -1.28 8.80 -16.52
N GLY A 44 -0.88 7.54 -16.65
CA GLY A 44 -1.82 6.44 -16.76
C GLY A 44 -2.64 6.24 -15.48
N LEU A 45 -2.02 6.40 -14.30
CA LEU A 45 -2.74 6.33 -13.03
C LEU A 45 -3.78 7.47 -12.93
N GLU A 46 -3.39 8.69 -13.29
CA GLU A 46 -4.30 9.83 -13.32
C GLU A 46 -5.49 9.57 -14.25
N ASN A 47 -5.23 9.10 -15.47
CA ASN A 47 -6.28 8.77 -16.43
C ASN A 47 -7.20 7.66 -15.91
N ALA A 48 -6.64 6.63 -15.25
CA ALA A 48 -7.44 5.55 -14.67
C ALA A 48 -8.35 6.06 -13.54
N ILE A 49 -7.85 6.97 -12.69
CA ILE A 49 -8.65 7.64 -11.65
C ILE A 49 -9.79 8.45 -12.30
N ARG A 50 -9.49 9.26 -13.32
CA ARG A 50 -10.49 10.08 -14.02
C ARG A 50 -11.58 9.25 -14.72
N GLN A 51 -11.24 8.05 -15.15
CA GLN A 51 -12.16 7.11 -15.80
C GLN A 51 -12.89 6.19 -14.81
N GLY A 52 -12.61 6.27 -13.51
CA GLY A 52 -13.11 5.31 -12.52
C GLY A 52 -12.64 3.87 -12.79
N ASN A 53 -11.54 3.69 -13.53
CA ASN A 53 -11.02 2.39 -13.92
C ASN A 53 -10.24 1.75 -12.76
N ARG A 54 -10.95 1.02 -11.90
CA ARG A 54 -10.38 0.31 -10.74
C ARG A 54 -9.17 -0.55 -11.10
N GLN A 55 -9.27 -1.39 -12.13
CA GLN A 55 -8.15 -2.27 -12.51
C GLN A 55 -6.95 -1.45 -12.99
N GLY A 56 -7.20 -0.43 -13.81
CA GLY A 56 -6.15 0.47 -14.30
C GLY A 56 -5.43 1.22 -13.18
N ILE A 57 -6.12 1.51 -12.07
CA ILE A 57 -5.54 2.08 -10.84
C ILE A 57 -4.65 1.06 -10.14
N LEU A 58 -5.16 -0.17 -9.89
CA LEU A 58 -4.40 -1.23 -9.21
C LEU A 58 -3.11 -1.60 -9.94
N ASP A 59 -3.18 -1.67 -11.27
CA ASP A 59 -2.04 -2.01 -12.12
C ASP A 59 -0.92 -0.97 -12.02
N ARG A 60 -1.27 0.31 -11.86
CA ARG A 60 -0.34 1.45 -11.97
C ARG A 60 0.11 2.04 -10.64
N MET A 61 -0.63 1.80 -9.56
CA MET A 61 -0.19 2.25 -8.25
C MET A 61 1.14 1.59 -7.87
N GLY A 62 1.99 2.38 -7.23
CA GLY A 62 3.30 1.97 -6.78
C GLY A 62 3.88 3.01 -5.85
N ASN A 63 4.99 2.64 -5.21
CA ASN A 63 5.71 3.50 -4.30
C ASN A 63 7.21 3.33 -4.51
N ASP A 64 7.86 4.38 -5.03
CA ASP A 64 9.30 4.39 -5.26
C ASP A 64 10.11 4.22 -3.97
N LEU A 65 9.57 4.58 -2.81
CA LEU A 65 10.25 4.52 -1.51
C LEU A 65 10.39 3.08 -0.98
N GLU A 66 9.60 2.14 -1.51
CA GLU A 66 9.64 0.75 -1.08
C GLU A 66 11.02 0.12 -1.27
N ARG A 67 11.71 0.44 -2.37
CA ARG A 67 13.04 -0.13 -2.64
C ARG A 67 14.07 0.21 -1.56
N VAL A 68 13.85 1.29 -0.81
CA VAL A 68 14.73 1.68 0.30
C VAL A 68 14.25 1.03 1.59
N THR A 69 13.00 1.31 1.98
CA THR A 69 12.49 0.90 3.28
C THR A 69 12.33 -0.62 3.39
N VAL A 70 11.80 -1.28 2.35
CA VAL A 70 11.56 -2.74 2.37
C VAL A 70 12.88 -3.51 2.38
N ASN A 71 13.89 -3.05 1.64
CA ASN A 71 15.22 -3.65 1.68
C ASN A 71 15.88 -3.54 3.06
N ARG A 72 15.63 -2.44 3.79
CA ARG A 72 16.16 -2.25 5.14
C ARG A 72 15.38 -3.01 6.21
N TYR A 73 14.08 -3.22 6.00
CA TYR A 73 13.16 -3.84 6.95
C TYR A 73 12.40 -5.00 6.28
N PRO A 74 12.98 -6.22 6.23
CA PRO A 74 12.39 -7.39 5.56
C PRO A 74 10.98 -7.75 6.04
N VAL A 75 10.64 -7.46 7.30
CA VAL A 75 9.29 -7.62 7.85
C VAL A 75 8.21 -6.94 7.01
N LEU A 76 8.52 -5.83 6.32
CA LEU A 76 7.58 -5.15 5.43
C LEU A 76 7.35 -5.95 4.14
N GLN A 77 8.38 -6.64 3.64
CA GLN A 77 8.25 -7.53 2.49
C GLN A 77 7.40 -8.76 2.85
N GLU A 78 7.63 -9.32 4.04
CA GLU A 78 6.86 -10.45 4.57
C GLU A 78 5.38 -10.07 4.70
N LEU A 79 5.06 -8.92 5.31
CA LEU A 79 3.69 -8.43 5.41
C LEU A 79 3.02 -8.23 4.04
N LYS A 80 3.75 -7.69 3.06
CA LYS A 80 3.24 -7.57 1.68
C LYS A 80 2.90 -8.94 1.09
N GLN A 81 3.80 -9.91 1.23
CA GLN A 81 3.60 -11.27 0.72
C GLN A 81 2.44 -11.97 1.41
N GLU A 82 2.29 -11.80 2.72
CA GLU A 82 1.16 -12.35 3.46
C GLU A 82 -0.17 -11.74 3.01
N LEU A 83 -0.25 -10.42 2.87
CA LEU A 83 -1.46 -9.76 2.35
C LEU A 83 -1.81 -10.27 0.95
N THR A 84 -0.83 -10.40 0.05
CA THR A 84 -1.04 -11.00 -1.27
C THR A 84 -1.49 -12.46 -1.19
N ALA A 85 -0.89 -13.27 -0.32
CA ALA A 85 -1.27 -14.67 -0.11
C ALA A 85 -2.71 -14.82 0.45
N LEU A 86 -3.19 -13.80 1.18
CA LEU A 86 -4.55 -13.72 1.70
C LEU A 86 -5.57 -13.17 0.69
N GLY A 87 -5.15 -12.89 -0.54
CA GLY A 87 -6.04 -12.47 -1.62
C GLY A 87 -6.09 -10.97 -1.86
N ALA A 88 -5.10 -10.19 -1.37
CA ALA A 88 -4.96 -8.81 -1.81
C ALA A 88 -4.58 -8.77 -3.30
N GLU A 89 -5.36 -8.05 -4.11
CA GLU A 89 -5.10 -7.80 -5.53
C GLU A 89 -3.89 -6.90 -5.75
N LYS A 90 -3.57 -6.07 -4.75
CA LYS A 90 -2.35 -5.26 -4.70
C LYS A 90 -1.92 -5.07 -3.25
N ALA A 91 -0.62 -5.16 -2.99
CA ALA A 91 -0.04 -4.84 -1.69
C ALA A 91 1.15 -3.86 -1.85
N LEU A 92 1.13 -2.76 -1.09
CA LEU A 92 2.11 -1.69 -1.15
C LEU A 92 2.39 -1.13 0.26
N MET A 93 3.50 -0.45 0.42
CA MET A 93 3.82 0.40 1.57
C MET A 93 3.28 1.80 1.32
N SER A 94 2.73 2.44 2.36
CA SER A 94 2.29 3.84 2.30
C SER A 94 3.45 4.79 2.63
N GLY A 95 3.77 5.71 1.71
CA GLY A 95 4.80 6.74 1.89
C GLY A 95 6.17 6.15 2.22
N SER A 96 6.87 6.70 3.23
CA SER A 96 8.15 6.16 3.71
C SER A 96 8.00 4.88 4.55
N GLY A 97 6.78 4.44 4.83
CA GLY A 97 6.49 3.34 5.75
C GLY A 97 6.39 3.77 7.21
N PRO A 98 6.20 2.80 8.14
CA PRO A 98 6.24 1.35 7.92
C PRO A 98 4.89 0.70 7.62
N THR A 99 3.82 1.47 7.45
CA THR A 99 2.51 0.89 7.15
C THR A 99 2.50 0.25 5.76
N VAL A 100 2.16 -1.02 5.70
CA VAL A 100 1.83 -1.77 4.49
C VAL A 100 0.31 -1.84 4.40
N PHE A 101 -0.23 -1.82 3.19
CA PHE A 101 -1.64 -2.05 2.95
C PHE A 101 -1.85 -3.04 1.82
N GLY A 102 -2.91 -3.83 1.93
CA GLY A 102 -3.43 -4.70 0.89
C GLY A 102 -4.80 -4.21 0.43
N ILE A 103 -5.04 -4.18 -0.87
CA ILE A 103 -6.36 -3.90 -1.46
C ILE A 103 -7.03 -5.23 -1.81
N PHE A 104 -8.27 -5.38 -1.37
CA PHE A 104 -9.06 -6.59 -1.51
C PHE A 104 -10.25 -6.38 -2.44
N PRO A 105 -10.84 -7.47 -2.97
CA PRO A 105 -11.98 -7.39 -3.88
C PRO A 105 -13.23 -6.80 -3.19
N ASP A 106 -13.37 -7.05 -1.89
CA ASP A 106 -14.49 -6.54 -1.08
C ASP A 106 -14.14 -6.48 0.41
N ARG A 107 -15.01 -5.81 1.18
CA ARG A 107 -14.90 -5.66 2.63
C ARG A 107 -14.83 -7.00 3.38
N GLN A 108 -15.52 -8.05 2.93
CA GLN A 108 -15.50 -9.34 3.63
C GLN A 108 -14.16 -10.04 3.44
N ALA A 109 -13.57 -9.97 2.24
CA ALA A 109 -12.23 -10.46 1.96
C ALA A 109 -11.18 -9.71 2.82
N ALA A 110 -11.28 -8.38 2.88
CA ALA A 110 -10.42 -7.57 3.74
C ALA A 110 -10.56 -7.96 5.23
N ALA A 111 -11.79 -8.12 5.72
CA ALA A 111 -12.04 -8.51 7.11
C ALA A 111 -11.46 -9.89 7.45
N ARG A 112 -11.68 -10.90 6.60
CA ARG A 112 -11.13 -12.26 6.80
C ARG A 112 -9.60 -12.24 6.83
N ALA A 113 -8.96 -11.48 5.95
CA ALA A 113 -7.51 -11.34 5.94
C ALA A 113 -6.99 -10.67 7.22
N ALA A 114 -7.63 -9.60 7.68
CA ALA A 114 -7.28 -8.94 8.93
C ALA A 114 -7.45 -9.85 10.15
N GLU A 115 -8.56 -10.61 10.24
CA GLU A 115 -8.79 -11.59 11.30
C GLU A 115 -7.73 -12.70 11.31
N TYR A 116 -7.36 -13.21 10.14
CA TYR A 116 -6.31 -14.22 10.00
C TYR A 116 -4.94 -13.70 10.50
N LEU A 117 -4.57 -12.47 10.11
CA LEU A 117 -3.32 -11.86 10.53
C LEU A 117 -3.32 -11.57 12.04
N ALA A 118 -4.43 -11.08 12.59
CA ALA A 118 -4.56 -10.81 14.03
C ALA A 118 -4.38 -12.08 14.89
N GLY A 119 -4.82 -13.24 14.38
CA GLY A 119 -4.62 -14.53 15.05
C GLY A 119 -3.17 -15.05 15.03
N ARG A 120 -2.33 -14.56 14.11
CA ARG A 120 -0.95 -15.05 13.90
C ARG A 120 0.15 -14.10 14.31
N GLN A 121 -0.10 -12.79 14.20
CA GLN A 121 0.89 -11.75 14.44
C GLN A 121 0.38 -10.77 15.50
N GLN A 122 0.97 -10.82 16.68
CA GLN A 122 0.59 -9.95 17.80
C GLN A 122 1.28 -8.56 17.75
N ASP A 123 2.43 -8.48 17.06
CA ASP A 123 3.26 -7.28 16.99
C ASP A 123 2.89 -6.32 15.85
N ILE A 124 1.72 -6.53 15.24
CA ILE A 124 1.18 -5.63 14.22
C ILE A 124 -0.10 -4.96 14.68
N GLN A 125 -0.29 -3.73 14.24
CA GLN A 125 -1.56 -3.03 14.28
C GLN A 125 -2.25 -3.25 12.95
N LEU A 126 -3.53 -3.65 13.01
CA LEU A 126 -4.36 -3.95 11.84
C LEU A 126 -5.60 -3.05 11.85
N GLU A 127 -6.00 -2.61 10.67
CA GLU A 127 -7.24 -1.84 10.47
C GLU A 127 -7.85 -2.17 9.11
N VAL A 128 -9.17 -2.37 9.06
CA VAL A 128 -9.91 -2.53 7.81
C VAL A 128 -10.53 -1.19 7.44
N ALA A 129 -10.26 -0.72 6.23
CA ALA A 129 -10.67 0.59 5.74
C ALA A 129 -11.29 0.49 4.34
N HIS A 130 -11.93 1.57 3.89
CA HIS A 130 -12.35 1.72 2.50
C HIS A 130 -12.17 3.17 2.05
N THR A 131 -11.99 3.37 0.74
CA THR A 131 -11.99 4.71 0.15
C THR A 131 -13.38 5.34 0.24
N VAL A 132 -13.42 6.66 0.43
CA VAL A 132 -14.67 7.43 0.47
C VAL A 132 -14.90 8.11 -0.88
N GLU A 133 -16.13 8.06 -1.36
CA GLU A 133 -16.61 8.89 -2.45
C GLU A 133 -17.22 10.15 -1.80
N GLU A 134 -16.45 11.24 -1.71
CA GLU A 134 -17.06 12.53 -1.34
C GLU A 134 -17.84 13.06 -2.55
N ALA A 135 -19.14 13.26 -2.34
CA ALA A 135 -20.11 13.78 -3.30
C ALA A 135 -20.13 15.32 -3.34
#